data_AF-A0A087CSG4-F1
#
_entry.id   AF-A0A087CSG4-F1
#
_cell.length_a   1.000
_cell.length_b   1.000
_cell.length_c   1.000
_cell.angle_alpha   90.00
_cell.angle_beta   90.00
_cell.angle_gamma   90.00
#
_symmetry.space_group_name_H-M   'P 1'
#
loop_
_entity.id
_entity.type
_entity.pdbx_description
1 polymer ?
#
loop_
_entity_poly.entity_id
_entity_poly.type
_entity_poly.pdbx_seq_one_letter_code
_entity_poly.pdbx_strand_id
1 'polypeptide(L)'
;MGFPVQNLIVQKRTAKHKAGPLDAPVALYNPDGTPFKAGSDAPTTIPQGALVPGAGIDLVRDTDSGVITASVKAKGITAGMLADGVAVSGPKGDKGDPGTPGAKGATGAPGPAGKSVTKLALTTDAAGKVTGGTVTFSDDTTAQVTVTTATAPAGDQPADQPSAIG
;
A
#
# COMPACT_ATOMS: atom_id res chain seq x y z
N MET A 1 -3.29 13.18 45.37
CA MET A 1 -3.60 12.00 44.54
C MET A 1 -2.74 12.10 43.29
N GLY A 2 -1.84 11.13 43.07
CA GLY A 2 -1.07 11.07 41.83
C GLY A 2 -1.98 10.50 40.74
N PHE A 3 -2.05 11.16 39.59
CA PHE A 3 -2.70 10.58 38.42
C PHE A 3 -1.88 9.37 37.96
N PRO A 4 -2.51 8.24 37.60
CA PRO A 4 -1.77 7.11 37.05
C PRO A 4 -1.11 7.57 35.74
N VAL A 5 0.21 7.55 35.71
CA VAL A 5 0.97 7.86 34.51
C VAL A 5 1.16 6.54 33.77
N GLN A 6 0.69 6.42 32.53
CA GLN A 6 1.01 5.28 31.65
C GLN A 6 2.02 5.69 30.59
N ASN A 7 2.96 4.80 30.31
CA ASN A 7 3.97 4.99 29.27
C ASN A 7 3.48 4.40 27.95
N LEU A 8 3.62 5.15 26.86
CA LEU A 8 3.38 4.64 25.50
C LEU A 8 4.72 4.20 24.90
N ILE A 9 4.86 2.89 24.64
CA ILE A 9 6.12 2.29 24.19
C ILE A 9 5.97 1.80 22.75
N VAL A 10 6.96 2.13 21.91
CA VAL A 10 7.10 1.56 20.55
C VAL A 10 7.72 0.16 20.66
N GLN A 11 6.99 -0.84 20.20
CA GLN A 11 7.41 -2.24 20.26
C GLN A 11 8.33 -2.61 19.10
N LYS A 12 9.23 -3.57 19.36
CA LYS A 12 10.05 -4.17 18.32
C LYS A 12 9.16 -4.97 17.37
N ARG A 13 9.19 -4.64 16.08
CA ARG A 13 8.41 -5.37 15.06
C ARG A 13 8.90 -6.82 14.93
N THR A 14 7.95 -7.74 14.90
CA THR A 14 8.16 -9.18 14.62
C THR A 14 7.71 -9.60 13.22
N ALA A 15 7.05 -8.70 12.46
CA ALA A 15 6.51 -9.00 11.13
C ALA A 15 7.55 -8.84 10.00
N LYS A 16 7.46 -9.71 8.98
CA LYS A 16 8.38 -9.83 7.83
C LYS A 16 8.28 -8.73 6.75
N HIS A 17 7.27 -7.84 6.79
CA HIS A 17 7.07 -6.82 5.75
C HIS A 17 7.72 -5.48 6.13
N LYS A 18 8.23 -4.74 5.12
CA LYS A 18 8.71 -3.36 5.30
C LYS A 18 7.52 -2.46 5.64
N ALA A 19 7.38 -2.13 6.92
CA ALA A 19 6.32 -1.24 7.38
C ALA A 19 6.70 0.23 7.13
N GLY A 20 5.70 1.03 6.75
CA GLY A 20 5.83 2.46 6.53
C GLY A 20 5.99 3.24 7.85
N PRO A 21 6.18 4.56 7.79
CA PRO A 21 6.44 5.40 8.97
C PRO A 21 5.28 5.41 10.00
N LEU A 22 4.08 4.98 9.63
CA LEU A 22 2.90 4.94 10.51
C LEU A 22 2.60 3.55 11.11
N ASP A 23 3.31 2.50 10.67
CA ASP A 23 3.04 1.11 11.07
C ASP A 23 3.86 0.67 12.29
N ALA A 24 4.30 1.63 13.11
CA ALA A 24 5.03 1.32 14.34
C ALA A 24 4.05 0.77 15.38
N PRO A 25 4.19 -0.51 15.82
CA PRO A 25 3.33 -1.05 16.86
C PRO A 25 3.60 -0.32 18.17
N VAL A 26 2.58 0.32 18.74
CA VAL A 26 2.66 1.00 20.04
C VAL A 26 1.76 0.30 21.05
N ALA A 27 2.20 0.26 22.31
CA ALA A 27 1.41 -0.29 23.40
C ALA A 27 1.54 0.54 24.68
N LEU A 28 0.47 0.57 25.46
CA LEU A 28 0.42 1.21 26.76
C LEU A 28 0.96 0.26 27.83
N TYR A 29 1.89 0.78 28.63
CA TYR A 29 2.55 0.07 29.72
C TYR A 29 2.41 0.86 31.01
N ASN A 30 2.34 0.15 32.12
CA ASN A 30 2.40 0.74 33.45
C ASN A 30 3.82 1.24 33.76
N PRO A 31 3.99 2.13 34.76
CA PRO A 31 5.31 2.59 35.20
C PRO A 31 6.26 1.46 35.64
N ASP A 32 5.70 0.32 36.06
CA ASP A 32 6.43 -0.88 36.48
C ASP A 32 6.93 -1.74 35.29
N GLY A 33 6.65 -1.34 34.04
CA GLY A 33 7.08 -2.07 32.85
C GLY A 33 6.20 -3.25 32.46
N THR A 34 5.05 -3.45 33.10
CA THR A 34 4.05 -4.46 32.70
C THR A 34 3.07 -3.93 31.65
N PRO A 35 2.54 -4.79 30.75
CA PRO A 35 1.50 -4.37 29.81
C PRO A 35 0.24 -3.91 30.55
N PHE A 36 -0.36 -2.81 30.10
CA PHE A 36 -1.63 -2.37 30.68
C PHE A 36 -2.76 -3.38 30.36
N LYS A 37 -3.44 -3.86 31.41
CA LYS A 37 -4.65 -4.69 31.30
C LYS A 37 -5.82 -3.89 31.84
N ALA A 38 -6.80 -3.57 30.98
CA ALA A 38 -8.01 -2.88 31.42
C ALA A 38 -8.76 -3.75 32.44
N GLY A 39 -9.03 -3.19 33.63
CA GLY A 39 -9.89 -3.80 34.64
C GLY A 39 -11.35 -3.79 34.19
N SER A 40 -12.02 -4.94 34.28
CA SER A 40 -13.43 -5.11 33.93
C SER A 40 -14.33 -4.77 35.13
N ASP A 41 -14.23 -3.56 35.67
CA ASP A 41 -14.98 -3.14 36.86
C ASP A 41 -16.42 -2.71 36.53
N ALA A 42 -17.08 -3.42 35.60
CA ALA A 42 -18.51 -3.30 35.44
C ALA A 42 -19.18 -4.01 36.64
N PRO A 43 -20.10 -3.36 37.38
CA PRO A 43 -20.81 -4.03 38.46
C PRO A 43 -21.61 -5.21 37.90
N THR A 44 -21.26 -6.43 38.32
CA THR A 44 -21.89 -7.68 37.85
C THR A 44 -23.16 -8.05 38.64
N THR A 45 -23.56 -7.22 39.61
CA THR A 45 -24.72 -7.49 40.46
C THR A 45 -25.64 -6.27 40.53
N ILE A 46 -26.94 -6.51 40.33
CA ILE A 46 -27.99 -5.50 40.45
C ILE A 46 -28.53 -5.58 41.89
N PRO A 47 -28.54 -4.48 42.67
CA PRO A 47 -29.01 -4.52 44.05
C PRO A 47 -30.50 -4.85 44.15
N GLN A 48 -30.85 -5.68 45.13
CA GLN A 48 -32.22 -6.11 45.39
C GLN A 48 -33.11 -4.92 45.76
N GLY A 49 -34.19 -4.71 44.99
CA GLY A 49 -35.11 -3.58 45.15
C GLY A 49 -34.92 -2.42 44.15
N ALA A 50 -33.92 -2.48 43.27
CA ALA A 50 -33.69 -1.45 42.24
C ALA A 50 -34.65 -1.54 41.03
N LEU A 51 -35.45 -2.59 40.94
CA LEU A 51 -36.42 -2.79 39.85
C LEU A 51 -37.81 -2.38 40.33
N VAL A 52 -38.27 -1.20 39.90
CA VAL A 52 -39.65 -0.75 40.13
C VAL A 52 -40.58 -1.34 39.05
N PRO A 53 -41.79 -1.82 39.42
CA PRO A 53 -42.78 -2.29 38.44
C PRO A 53 -43.04 -1.21 37.38
N GLY A 54 -43.01 -1.60 36.10
CA GLY A 54 -43.17 -0.66 34.98
C GLY A 54 -41.89 -0.08 34.38
N ALA A 55 -40.70 -0.43 34.88
CA ALA A 55 -39.41 -0.07 34.27
C ALA A 55 -39.04 -0.90 33.02
N GLY A 56 -40.00 -1.65 32.46
CA GLY A 56 -39.82 -2.47 31.25
C GLY A 56 -39.46 -3.94 31.49
N ILE A 57 -39.16 -4.32 32.74
CA ILE A 57 -38.94 -5.70 33.18
C ILE A 57 -39.81 -5.98 34.42
N ASP A 58 -40.71 -6.95 34.32
CA ASP A 58 -41.56 -7.43 35.42
C ASP A 58 -41.04 -8.79 35.92
N LEU A 59 -40.70 -8.91 37.21
CA LEU A 59 -40.32 -10.17 37.83
C LEU A 59 -41.47 -10.67 38.73
N VAL A 60 -41.96 -11.87 38.43
CA VAL A 60 -42.98 -12.56 39.23
C VAL A 60 -42.35 -13.79 39.84
N ARG A 61 -42.40 -13.89 41.18
CA ARG A 61 -41.97 -15.07 41.91
C ARG A 61 -43.17 -15.94 42.21
N ASP A 62 -43.12 -17.18 41.75
CA ASP A 62 -44.07 -18.21 42.14
C ASP A 62 -43.66 -18.76 43.52
N THR A 63 -44.55 -18.60 44.50
CA THR A 63 -44.25 -18.96 45.90
C THR A 63 -44.23 -20.46 46.16
N ASP A 64 -44.85 -21.26 45.29
CA ASP A 64 -45.00 -22.70 45.49
C ASP A 64 -43.84 -23.48 44.84
N SER A 65 -43.45 -23.10 43.63
CA SER A 65 -42.33 -23.69 42.89
C SER A 65 -40.99 -22.98 43.14
N GLY A 66 -41.02 -21.78 43.72
CA GLY A 66 -39.84 -20.95 43.95
C GLY A 66 -39.24 -20.34 42.67
N VAL A 67 -39.85 -20.57 41.51
CA VAL A 67 -39.42 -20.08 40.21
C VAL A 67 -39.64 -18.58 40.12
N ILE A 68 -38.66 -17.87 39.57
CA ILE A 68 -38.76 -16.44 39.28
C ILE A 68 -38.86 -16.27 37.77
N THR A 69 -39.99 -15.75 37.30
CA THR A 69 -40.24 -15.46 35.90
C THR A 69 -40.01 -13.99 35.64
N ALA A 70 -39.10 -13.65 34.73
CA ALA A 70 -38.86 -12.29 34.26
C ALA A 70 -39.54 -12.08 32.90
N SER A 71 -40.34 -11.02 32.79
CA SER A 71 -41.05 -10.63 31.57
C SER A 71 -40.52 -9.28 31.09
N VAL A 72 -40.03 -9.18 29.85
CA VAL A 72 -39.51 -7.93 29.28
C VAL A 72 -40.47 -7.40 28.23
N LYS A 73 -40.98 -6.18 28.41
CA LYS A 73 -41.84 -5.51 27.42
C LYS A 73 -41.00 -4.52 26.60
N ALA A 74 -40.26 -5.03 25.63
CA ALA A 74 -39.42 -4.23 24.72
C ALA A 74 -39.74 -4.52 23.25
N LYS A 75 -39.80 -3.48 22.42
CA LYS A 75 -40.00 -3.61 20.97
C LYS A 75 -38.69 -4.08 20.33
N GLY A 76 -38.68 -5.28 19.72
CA GLY A 76 -37.53 -5.81 18.98
C GLY A 76 -36.64 -6.82 19.73
N ILE A 77 -37.02 -7.24 20.95
CA ILE A 77 -36.34 -8.32 21.67
C ILE A 77 -37.10 -9.64 21.44
N THR A 78 -36.41 -10.68 20.98
CA THR A 78 -36.97 -12.04 20.81
C THR A 78 -36.48 -12.98 21.92
N ALA A 79 -37.18 -14.10 22.14
CA ALA A 79 -36.82 -15.09 23.16
C ALA A 79 -35.39 -15.62 23.01
N GLY A 80 -34.88 -15.75 21.78
CA GLY A 80 -33.50 -16.19 21.53
C GLY A 80 -32.44 -15.20 22.03
N MET A 81 -32.71 -13.89 21.94
CA MET A 81 -31.77 -12.85 22.40
C MET A 81 -31.58 -12.84 23.93
N LEU A 82 -32.54 -13.41 24.67
CA LEU A 82 -32.49 -13.53 26.13
C LEU A 82 -31.71 -14.79 26.57
N ALA A 83 -31.71 -15.85 25.75
CA ALA A 83 -31.02 -17.11 26.03
C ALA A 83 -29.49 -17.02 25.81
N ASP A 84 -29.06 -16.24 24.81
CA ASP A 84 -27.64 -16.16 24.39
C ASP A 84 -26.84 -15.09 25.16
N GLY A 85 -27.46 -14.40 26.12
CA GLY A 85 -26.89 -13.25 26.82
C GLY A 85 -27.07 -11.96 26.01
N VAL A 86 -27.60 -10.91 26.66
CA VAL A 86 -27.89 -9.64 26.01
C VAL A 86 -26.57 -8.91 25.69
N ALA A 87 -26.02 -9.12 24.49
CA ALA A 87 -25.03 -8.23 23.92
C ALA A 87 -25.77 -7.11 23.15
N VAL A 88 -26.15 -6.02 23.83
CA VAL A 88 -26.48 -4.78 23.12
C VAL A 88 -25.17 -4.17 22.63
N SER A 89 -24.60 -4.73 21.58
CA SER A 89 -23.66 -3.96 20.76
C SER A 89 -24.47 -2.84 20.13
N GLY A 90 -24.29 -1.60 20.63
CA GLY A 90 -24.80 -0.41 19.96
C GLY A 90 -24.39 -0.44 18.48
N PRO A 91 -25.18 0.17 17.58
CA PRO A 91 -24.86 0.15 16.16
C PRO A 91 -23.41 0.57 15.97
N LYS A 92 -22.64 -0.26 15.29
CA LYS A 92 -21.28 0.07 14.87
C LYS A 92 -21.38 1.41 14.15
N GLY A 93 -20.74 2.45 14.69
CA GLY A 93 -20.72 3.77 14.06
C GLY A 93 -20.34 3.63 12.59
N ASP A 94 -21.02 4.38 11.74
CA ASP A 94 -20.81 4.31 10.30
C ASP A 94 -19.33 4.44 9.98
N LYS A 95 -18.87 3.65 9.01
CA LYS A 95 -17.51 3.76 8.51
C LYS A 95 -17.35 5.18 7.98
N GLY A 96 -16.43 5.95 8.55
CA GLY A 96 -16.11 7.28 8.03
C GLY A 96 -15.82 7.23 6.53
N ASP A 97 -16.26 8.25 5.82
CA ASP A 97 -16.09 8.33 4.37
C ASP A 97 -14.62 8.18 3.99
N PRO A 98 -14.32 7.48 2.87
CA PRO A 98 -12.98 7.48 2.31
C PRO A 98 -12.50 8.92 2.09
N GLY A 99 -11.25 9.20 2.49
CA GLY A 99 -10.63 10.49 2.21
C GLY A 99 -10.63 10.80 0.71
N THR A 100 -10.73 12.08 0.35
CA THR A 100 -10.69 12.52 -1.04
C THR A 100 -9.39 12.06 -1.70
N PRO A 101 -9.42 11.57 -2.95
CA PRO A 101 -8.20 11.30 -3.71
C PRO A 101 -7.28 12.52 -3.71
N GLY A 102 -5.98 12.28 -3.51
CA GLY A 102 -4.98 13.35 -3.59
C GLY A 102 -5.00 14.02 -4.96
N ALA A 103 -4.61 15.30 -5.00
CA ALA A 103 -4.50 16.04 -6.25
C ALA A 103 -3.54 15.33 -7.21
N LYS A 104 -3.90 15.30 -8.50
CA LYS A 104 -3.02 14.79 -9.56
C LYS A 104 -1.72 15.61 -9.53
N GLY A 105 -0.58 14.93 -9.51
CA GLY A 105 0.72 15.58 -9.62
C GLY A 105 0.82 16.41 -10.89
N ALA A 106 1.59 17.50 -10.85
CA ALA A 106 1.83 18.34 -12.01
C ALA A 106 2.41 17.51 -13.17
N THR A 107 1.97 17.82 -14.39
CA THR A 107 2.60 17.27 -15.60
C THR A 107 4.07 17.67 -15.61
N GLY A 108 4.98 16.72 -15.85
CA GLY A 108 6.39 17.00 -16.00
C GLY A 108 6.63 18.02 -17.13
N ALA A 109 7.70 18.80 -17.02
CA ALA A 109 8.08 19.74 -18.07
C ALA A 109 8.30 19.00 -19.40
N PRO A 110 7.91 19.59 -20.56
CA PRO A 110 8.29 19.06 -21.85
C PRO A 110 9.81 18.87 -21.94
N GLY A 111 10.24 17.77 -22.57
CA GLY A 111 11.66 17.58 -22.88
C GLY A 111 12.17 18.67 -23.83
N PRO A 112 13.48 18.92 -23.87
CA PRO A 112 14.06 19.86 -24.82
C PRO A 112 13.76 19.43 -26.26
N ALA A 113 13.58 20.41 -27.16
CA ALA A 113 13.39 20.14 -28.58
C ALA A 113 14.59 19.37 -29.16
N GLY A 114 14.31 18.36 -29.98
CA GLY A 114 15.36 17.61 -30.70
C GLY A 114 16.06 18.51 -31.73
N LYS A 115 17.37 18.34 -31.90
CA LYS A 115 18.15 19.04 -32.92
C LYS A 115 17.89 18.40 -34.30
N SER A 116 17.54 19.19 -35.30
CA SER A 116 17.44 18.71 -36.68
C SER A 116 18.79 18.79 -37.39
N VAL A 117 18.97 18.04 -38.48
CA VAL A 117 20.19 18.08 -39.30
C VAL A 117 20.02 19.13 -40.39
N THR A 118 20.95 20.07 -40.47
CA THR A 118 20.93 21.15 -41.48
C THR A 118 21.89 20.86 -42.62
N LYS A 119 23.03 20.22 -42.35
CA LYS A 119 24.03 19.86 -43.37
C LYS A 119 24.69 18.52 -43.07
N LEU A 120 25.08 17.83 -44.14
CA LEU A 120 25.91 16.63 -44.09
C LEU A 120 27.02 16.78 -45.14
N ALA A 121 28.27 16.77 -44.68
CA ALA A 121 29.45 16.72 -45.54
C ALA A 121 30.07 15.32 -45.44
N LEU A 122 30.34 14.67 -46.58
CA LEU A 122 30.99 13.36 -46.63
C LEU A 122 32.44 13.53 -47.09
N THR A 123 33.33 12.72 -46.55
CA THR A 123 34.72 12.62 -47.00
C THR A 123 34.90 11.35 -47.80
N THR A 124 35.46 11.46 -49.00
CA THR A 124 35.81 10.31 -49.85
C THR A 124 37.31 10.18 -49.99
N ASP A 125 37.80 8.96 -50.16
CA ASP A 125 39.19 8.72 -50.56
C ASP A 125 39.40 8.96 -52.07
N ALA A 126 40.63 8.82 -52.53
CA ALA A 126 41.00 8.99 -53.95
C ALA A 126 40.33 7.96 -54.89
N ALA A 127 39.80 6.86 -54.35
CA ALA A 127 39.04 5.85 -55.10
C ALA A 127 37.52 6.14 -55.09
N GLY A 128 37.09 7.25 -54.46
CA GLY A 128 35.68 7.65 -54.37
C GLY A 128 34.90 6.97 -53.25
N LYS A 129 35.55 6.20 -52.36
CA LYS A 129 34.89 5.52 -51.24
C LYS A 129 34.75 6.44 -50.05
N VAL A 130 33.57 6.45 -49.43
CA VAL A 130 33.30 7.27 -48.23
C VAL A 130 34.12 6.74 -47.05
N THR A 131 34.92 7.62 -46.44
CA THR A 131 35.79 7.34 -45.29
C THR A 131 35.30 8.00 -44.01
N GLY A 132 34.35 8.93 -44.10
CA GLY A 132 33.86 9.69 -42.97
C GLY A 132 32.91 10.80 -43.39
N GLY A 133 32.63 11.70 -42.46
CA GLY A 133 31.86 12.91 -42.71
C GLY A 133 31.67 13.76 -41.47
N THR A 134 31.01 14.90 -41.64
CA THR A 134 30.62 15.78 -40.55
C THR A 134 29.15 16.15 -40.72
N VAL A 135 28.38 16.00 -39.66
CA VAL A 135 26.98 16.46 -39.60
C VAL A 135 26.92 17.81 -38.88
N THR A 136 26.11 18.73 -39.38
CA THR A 136 25.80 20.01 -38.74
C THR A 136 24.33 20.00 -38.31
N PHE A 137 24.10 20.28 -37.03
CA PHE A 137 22.78 20.37 -36.44
C PHE A 137 22.20 21.78 -36.54
N SER A 138 20.91 21.93 -36.27
CA SER A 138 20.17 23.19 -36.32
C SER A 138 20.61 24.26 -35.30
N ASP A 139 21.51 23.90 -34.38
CA ASP A 139 22.12 24.82 -33.41
C ASP A 139 23.59 25.14 -33.77
N ASP A 140 23.97 24.91 -35.03
CA ASP A 140 25.32 25.05 -35.59
C ASP A 140 26.38 24.15 -34.94
N THR A 141 26.01 23.27 -34.02
CA THR A 141 26.93 22.26 -33.47
C THR A 141 27.22 21.19 -34.52
N THR A 142 28.42 20.63 -34.46
CA THR A 142 28.88 19.61 -35.41
C THR A 142 29.24 18.31 -34.70
N ALA A 143 29.05 17.18 -35.40
CA ALA A 143 29.51 15.87 -34.96
C ALA A 143 30.19 15.11 -36.10
N GLN A 144 31.18 14.29 -35.76
CA GLN A 144 31.90 13.44 -36.71
C GLN A 144 31.10 12.19 -37.04
N VAL A 145 31.05 11.84 -38.32
CA VAL A 145 30.50 10.59 -38.85
C VAL A 145 31.68 9.67 -39.16
N THR A 146 31.80 8.59 -38.39
CA THR A 146 32.85 7.58 -38.61
C THR A 146 32.33 6.47 -39.50
N VAL A 147 33.03 6.19 -40.60
CA VAL A 147 32.73 5.03 -41.46
C VAL A 147 33.69 3.90 -41.11
N THR A 148 33.13 2.78 -40.64
CA THR A 148 33.90 1.54 -40.43
C THR A 148 33.62 0.59 -41.58
N THR A 149 34.65 0.20 -42.33
CA THR A 149 34.52 -0.83 -43.37
C THR A 149 35.23 -2.10 -42.98
N ALA A 150 34.51 -3.23 -43.04
CA ALA A 150 35.13 -4.54 -43.00
C ALA A 150 35.77 -4.82 -44.36
N THR A 151 37.08 -5.00 -44.39
CA THR A 151 37.78 -5.52 -45.57
C THR A 151 37.52 -7.02 -45.65
N ALA A 152 36.83 -7.49 -46.69
CA ALA A 152 36.79 -8.91 -46.98
C ALA A 152 38.22 -9.40 -47.32
N PRO A 153 38.73 -10.48 -46.71
CA PRO A 153 40.05 -11.00 -47.07
C PRO A 153 40.04 -11.38 -48.54
N ALA A 154 41.08 -10.96 -49.26
CA ALA A 154 41.29 -11.33 -50.65
C ALA A 154 41.28 -12.86 -50.74
N GLY A 155 40.27 -13.42 -51.42
CA GLY A 155 40.29 -14.82 -51.78
C GLY A 155 41.46 -15.05 -52.73
N ASP A 156 42.38 -15.92 -52.33
CA ASP A 156 43.36 -16.53 -53.22
C ASP A 156 42.64 -17.03 -54.47
N GLN A 157 42.86 -16.37 -55.61
CA GLN A 157 42.43 -16.88 -56.90
C GLN A 157 43.48 -17.94 -57.29
N PRO A 158 43.15 -19.25 -57.30
CA PRO A 158 44.11 -20.25 -57.72
C PRO A 158 44.43 -20.03 -59.19
N ALA A 159 45.72 -19.83 -59.48
CA ALA A 159 46.28 -19.89 -60.81
C ALA A 159 46.04 -21.28 -61.43
N ASP A 160 45.86 -21.29 -62.76
CA ASP A 160 45.84 -22.46 -63.65
C ASP A 160 44.72 -23.50 -63.46
N GLN A 161 43.70 -23.40 -64.31
CA GLN A 161 43.21 -24.60 -65.00
C GLN A 161 43.55 -24.49 -66.49
N PRO A 162 44.42 -25.36 -67.03
CA PRO A 162 44.71 -25.36 -68.46
C PRO A 162 43.50 -25.83 -69.28
N SER A 163 43.27 -25.13 -70.38
CA SER A 163 42.26 -25.44 -71.40
C SER A 163 42.31 -26.89 -71.85
N ALA A 164 41.25 -27.66 -71.59
CA ALA A 164 40.98 -28.91 -72.29
C ALA A 164 40.14 -28.60 -73.54
N ILE A 165 40.85 -28.44 -74.66
CA ILE A 165 40.36 -28.62 -76.02
C ILE A 165 40.57 -30.09 -76.39
N GLY A 166 39.51 -30.80 -76.75
CA GLY A 166 39.53 -32.21 -77.17
C GLY A 166 38.13 -32.83 -77.14
#